data_AF-A0A363T6M2-F1
#
_entry.id   AF-A0A363T6M2-F1
#
_cell.length_a   1.000
_cell.length_b   1.000
_cell.length_c   1.000
_cell.angle_alpha   90.00
_cell.angle_beta   90.00
_cell.angle_gamma   90.00
#
_symmetry.space_group_name_H-M   'P 1'
#
loop_
_entity.id
_entity.type
_entity.pdbx_description
1 polymer ?
#
loop_
_entity_poly.entity_id
_entity_poly.type
_entity_poly.pdbx_seq_one_letter_code
_entity_poly.pdbx_strand_id
1 'polypeptide(L)' 'MHDLRHTSASLLLNHHVPVIIVSRRLGHKTVSITSDVYGHLLPTMVDEVDEMIDDLVTLTEVKLDKPISVDR' A
#
# COMPACT_ATOMS: atom_id res chain seq x y z
N MET A 1 25.61 9.97 0.05
CA MET A 1 24.60 10.22 1.11
C MET A 1 23.16 9.94 0.67
N HIS A 2 22.89 9.75 -0.63
CA HIS A 2 21.56 9.32 -1.10
C HIS A 2 21.32 7.83 -0.86
N ASP A 3 22.31 6.97 -1.12
CA ASP A 3 22.12 5.50 -1.12
C ASP A 3 21.61 4.94 0.21
N LEU A 4 22.15 5.41 1.35
CA LEU A 4 21.66 4.99 2.67
C LEU A 4 20.22 5.41 2.94
N ARG A 5 19.80 6.57 2.41
CA ARG A 5 18.41 7.03 2.51
C ARG A 5 17.50 6.19 1.62
N HIS A 6 17.95 5.83 0.42
CA HIS A 6 17.25 4.90 -0.45
C HIS A 6 17.10 3.52 0.19
N THR A 7 18.17 2.93 0.71
CA THR A 7 18.11 1.64 1.42
C THR A 7 17.19 1.69 2.62
N SER A 8 17.26 2.75 3.43
CA SER A 8 16.36 2.92 4.58
C SER A 8 14.90 3.05 4.17
N ALA A 9 14.60 3.75 3.08
CA ALA A 9 13.23 3.90 2.58
C ALA A 9 12.69 2.56 2.07
N SER A 10 13.44 1.86 1.22
CA SER A 10 13.07 0.56 0.66
C SER A 10 12.84 -0.48 1.76
N LEU A 11 13.70 -0.52 2.79
CA LEU A 11 13.54 -1.46 3.90
C LEU A 11 12.26 -1.19 4.70
N LEU A 12 11.97 0.08 5.01
CA LEU A 12 10.77 0.44 5.77
C LEU A 12 9.48 0.13 5.00
N LEU A 13 9.47 0.40 3.69
CA LEU A 13 8.31 0.12 2.85
C LEU A 13 8.08 -1.40 2.67
N ASN A 14 9.14 -2.19 2.58
CA ASN A 14 9.06 -3.64 2.57
C ASN A 14 8.48 -4.20 3.88
N HIS A 15 8.77 -3.57 5.02
CA HIS A 15 8.17 -3.89 6.31
C HIS A 15 6.75 -3.31 6.52
N HIS A 16 6.03 -2.97 5.44
CA HIS A 16 4.66 -2.43 5.49
C HIS A 16 4.52 -1.12 6.29
N VAL A 17 5.61 -0.36 6.46
CA VAL A 17 5.54 0.94 7.15
C VAL A 17 4.86 1.95 6.22
N PRO A 18 3.85 2.70 6.70
CA PRO A 18 3.16 3.70 5.89
C PRO A 18 4.13 4.72 5.29
N VAL A 19 3.97 5.02 3.99
CA VAL A 19 4.82 5.97 3.25
C VAL A 19 4.87 7.36 3.90
N ILE A 20 3.82 7.76 4.62
CA ILE A 20 3.76 9.00 5.39
C ILE A 20 4.80 9.03 6.52
N ILE A 21 4.96 7.90 7.23
CA ILE A 21 5.93 7.77 8.33
C ILE A 21 7.35 7.75 7.76
N VAL A 22 7.57 7.01 6.67
CA VAL A 22 8.87 6.97 5.97
C VAL A 22 9.26 8.36 5.48
N SER A 23 8.34 9.08 4.84
CA SER A 23 8.56 10.44 4.36
C SER A 23 8.91 11.42 5.48
N ARG A 24 8.22 11.32 6.63
CA ARG A 24 8.51 12.13 7.82
C ARG A 24 9.89 11.82 8.39
N ARG A 25 10.28 10.55 8.41
CA ARG A 25 11.59 10.09 8.90
C ARG A 25 12.75 10.54 8.00
N LEU A 26 12.52 10.62 6.69
CA LEU A 26 13.50 11.11 5.72
C LEU A 26 13.59 12.65 5.70
N GLY A 27 12.62 13.35 6.28
CA GLY A 27 12.56 14.81 6.32
C GLY A 27 12.06 15.44 5.01
N HIS A 28 11.35 14.68 4.18
CA HIS A 28 10.75 15.21 2.97
C HIS A 28 9.57 16.13 3.32
N LYS A 29 9.57 17.33 2.73
CA LYS A 29 8.53 18.35 2.92
C LYS A 29 7.14 17.88 2.50
N THR A 30 7.10 16.93 1.55
CA THR A 30 5.87 16.43 0.93
C THR A 30 5.96 14.93 0.78
N VAL A 31 4.90 14.21 1.18
CA VAL A 31 4.80 12.75 1.07
C VAL A 31 4.85 12.29 -0.38
N SER A 32 4.35 13.11 -1.32
CA SER A 32 4.38 12.84 -2.76
C SER A 32 5.79 12.52 -3.26
N ILE A 33 6.85 13.21 -2.80
CA ILE A 33 8.22 12.92 -3.23
C ILE A 33 8.60 11.46 -2.90
N THR A 34 8.26 11.01 -1.70
CA THR A 34 8.54 9.63 -1.25
C THR A 34 7.66 8.63 -1.99
N SER A 35 6.39 8.99 -2.22
CA SER A 35 5.44 8.14 -2.96
C SER A 35 5.79 8.01 -4.44
N ASP A 36 6.28 9.06 -5.08
CA ASP A 36 6.65 9.05 -6.50
C ASP A 36 7.92 8.22 -6.72
N VAL A 37 8.88 8.31 -5.78
CA VAL A 37 10.16 7.59 -5.88
C VAL A 37 10.03 6.13 -5.46
N TYR A 38 9.26 5.82 -4.41
CA TYR A 38 9.20 4.47 -3.85
C TYR A 38 7.81 3.82 -3.91
N GLY A 39 6.83 4.44 -4.56
CA GLY A 39 5.47 3.92 -4.65
C GLY A 39 5.39 2.56 -5.34
N HIS A 40 6.32 2.26 -6.24
CA HIS A 40 6.46 0.95 -6.88
C HIS A 40 6.96 -0.15 -5.93
N LEU A 41 7.53 0.21 -4.78
CA LEU A 41 7.96 -0.72 -3.72
C LEU A 41 6.89 -0.91 -2.66
N LEU A 42 5.81 -0.12 -2.70
CA LEU A 42 4.66 -0.42 -1.86
C LEU A 42 4.15 -1.78 -2.32
N PRO A 43 4.08 -2.77 -1.41
CA PRO A 43 3.39 -4.01 -1.74
C PRO A 43 2.00 -3.63 -2.24
N THR A 44 1.47 -4.37 -3.21
CA THR A 44 0.06 -4.29 -3.60
C THR A 44 -0.76 -4.76 -2.41
N MET A 45 -0.88 -3.90 -1.39
CA MET A 45 -1.80 -4.06 -0.26
C MET A 45 -3.22 -4.25 -0.77
N VAL A 46 -3.50 -3.88 -2.03
CA VAL A 46 -4.75 -4.17 -2.74
C VAL A 46 -5.01 -5.68 -2.80
N ASP A 47 -4.04 -6.52 -3.19
CA ASP A 47 -4.30 -7.95 -3.36
C ASP A 47 -4.54 -8.63 -2.00
N GLU A 48 -3.77 -8.25 -0.98
CA GLU A 48 -3.88 -8.79 0.38
C GLU A 48 -5.15 -8.27 1.12
N VAL A 49 -5.54 -7.02 0.84
CA VAL A 49 -6.82 -6.46 1.32
C VAL A 49 -7.99 -7.07 0.56
N ASP A 50 -7.86 -7.36 -0.72
CA ASP A 50 -8.90 -8.01 -1.51
C ASP A 50 -9.17 -9.42 -0.98
N GLU A 51 -8.12 -10.20 -0.66
CA GLU A 51 -8.27 -11.49 0.01
C GLU A 51 -8.90 -11.35 1.40
N MET A 52 -8.48 -10.36 2.19
CA MET A 52 -9.05 -10.12 3.53
C MET A 52 -10.51 -9.65 3.48
N ILE A 53 -10.87 -8.87 2.45
CA ILE A 53 -12.26 -8.45 2.21
C ILE A 53 -13.09 -9.64 1.75
N ASP A 54 -12.58 -10.49 0.85
CA ASP A 54 -13.28 -11.70 0.39
C ASP A 54 -13.55 -12.67 1.55
N ASP A 55 -12.56 -12.91 2.42
CA ASP A 55 -12.74 -13.75 3.62
C ASP A 55 -13.79 -13.15 4.59
N LEU A 56 -13.75 -11.85 4.82
CA LEU A 56 -14.74 -11.18 5.68
C LEU A 56 -16.16 -11.22 5.09
N VAL A 57 -16.28 -11.07 3.77
CA VAL A 57 -17.56 -11.11 3.04
C VAL A 57 -18.12 -12.52 3.00
N THR A 58 -17.29 -13.57 2.89
CA THR A 58 -17.74 -14.97 2.86
C THR A 58 -18.17 -15.52 4.23
N LEU A 59 -17.61 -15.01 5.33
CA LEU A 59 -18.01 -15.35 6.71
C LEU A 59 -19.40 -14.82 7.11
N THR A 60 -19.92 -13.86 6.36
CA THR A 60 -21.30 -13.39 6.50
C THR A 60 -22.06 -13.82 5.26
N GLU A 61 -22.96 -14.80 5.34
CA GLU A 61 -23.78 -15.22 4.18
C GLU A 61 -24.63 -14.05 3.63
N VAL A 62 -24.03 -13.19 2.82
CA VAL A 62 -24.72 -12.21 2.00
C VAL A 62 -24.50 -12.68 0.57
N LYS A 63 -25.48 -13.44 0.07
CA LYS A 63 -25.61 -13.72 -1.36
C LYS A 63 -25.64 -12.40 -2.11
N LEU A 64 -24.51 -11.98 -2.68
CA LEU A 64 -24.45 -10.88 -3.62
C LEU A 64 -24.95 -11.41 -4.97
N ASP A 65 -26.26 -11.37 -5.13
CA ASP A 65 -27.00 -11.89 -6.28
C ASP A 65 -26.98 -10.90 -7.48
N LYS A 66 -25.82 -10.30 -7.78
CA LYS A 66 -25.61 -9.57 -9.04
C LYS A 66 -24.13 -9.24 -9.31
N PRO A 67 -23.66 -9.37 -10.55
CA PRO A 67 -22.29 -9.03 -10.90
C PRO A 67 -22.07 -7.52 -10.73
N ILE A 68 -21.01 -7.16 -10.00
CA ILE A 68 -20.47 -5.81 -9.99
C ILE A 68 -19.84 -5.61 -11.38
N SER A 69 -20.60 -5.01 -12.29
CA SER A 69 -20.06 -4.50 -13.54
C SER A 69 -19.15 -3.31 -13.21
N VAL A 70 -17.84 -3.56 -13.14
CA VAL A 70 -16.84 -2.51 -13.21
C VAL A 70 -16.78 -2.06 -14.67
N ASP A 71 -17.58 -1.07 -15.00
CA ASP A 71 -17.59 -0.42 -16.31
C ASP A 71 -16.26 0.32 -16.51
N ARG A 72 -15.59 0.05 -17.64
CA ARG A 72 -14.44 0.79 -18.14
C ARG A 72 -14.85 1.49 -19.42
#